data_AF-A0A943K9I4-F1
#
_entry.id   AF-A0A943K9I4-F1
#
_cell.length_a   1.000
_cell.length_b   1.000
_cell.length_c   1.000
_cell.angle_alpha   90.00
_cell.angle_beta   90.00
_cell.angle_gamma   90.00
#
_symmetry.space_group_name_H-M   'P 1'
#
loop_
_entity.id
_entity.type
_entity.pdbx_description
1 polymer ?
#
loop_
_entity_poly.entity_id
_entity_poly.type
_entity_poly.pdbx_seq_one_letter_code
_entity_poly.pdbx_strand_id
1 'polypeptide(L)'
;ERRLDIMQNILDALYYGNLCPSDKLFLPGSPAEKANATFYDTALQLEKTLRGEEKELFERFTDANQELSDHSCCEYFSDGFRLGARLMLEVMQPDLL
;
A
#
# COMPACT_ATOMS: atom_id res chain seq x y z
N GLU A 1 -1.35 6.33 36.04
CA GLU A 1 -0.39 6.66 34.96
C GLU A 1 -0.18 5.41 34.10
N ARG A 2 -0.86 5.30 32.96
CA ARG A 2 -0.70 4.20 31.99
C ARG A 2 -0.68 4.82 30.60
N ARG A 3 0.51 5.21 30.16
CA ARG A 3 0.79 5.64 28.79
C ARG A 3 2.22 5.24 28.48
N LEU A 4 2.43 3.99 28.09
CA LEU A 4 3.62 3.47 27.39
C LEU A 4 3.36 2.03 26.88
N ASP A 5 2.13 1.73 26.44
CA ASP A 5 1.81 0.45 25.76
C ASP A 5 2.03 0.53 24.23
N ILE A 6 2.57 1.65 23.72
CA ILE A 6 2.74 1.90 22.28
C ILE A 6 4.18 1.57 21.87
N MET A 7 4.59 0.35 22.13
CA MET A 7 5.71 -0.28 21.43
C MET A 7 5.69 -1.78 21.72
N GLN A 8 4.60 -2.46 21.32
CA GLN A 8 4.81 -3.83 20.86
C GLN A 8 5.94 -3.75 19.84
N ASN A 9 7.03 -4.47 20.10
CA ASN A 9 8.24 -4.47 19.29
C ASN A 9 7.84 -4.62 17.82
N ILE A 10 8.15 -3.61 17.00
CA ILE A 10 7.77 -3.60 15.58
C ILE A 10 8.31 -4.83 14.85
N LEU A 11 9.44 -5.38 15.29
CA LEU A 11 10.02 -6.61 14.75
C LEU A 11 9.17 -7.83 15.10
N ASP A 12 8.62 -7.90 16.32
CA ASP A 12 7.71 -8.99 16.70
C ASP A 12 6.38 -8.84 15.94
N ALA A 13 5.88 -7.62 15.79
CA ALA A 13 4.67 -7.36 15.00
C ALA A 13 4.85 -7.75 13.52
N LEU A 14 6.01 -7.50 12.93
CA LEU A 14 6.36 -7.97 11.59
C LEU A 14 6.52 -9.50 11.55
N TYR A 15 7.23 -10.10 12.51
CA TYR A 15 7.50 -11.54 12.56
C TYR A 15 6.21 -12.37 12.68
N TYR A 16 5.28 -11.95 13.53
CA TYR A 16 3.99 -12.61 13.71
C TYR A 16 2.92 -12.16 12.71
N GLY A 17 3.22 -11.25 11.78
CA GLY A 17 2.28 -10.75 10.78
C GLY A 17 1.19 -9.80 11.31
N ASN A 18 1.32 -9.32 12.55
CA ASN A 18 0.40 -8.32 13.12
C ASN A 18 0.56 -6.95 12.45
N LEU A 19 1.73 -6.68 11.85
CA LEU A 19 1.97 -5.54 10.97
C LEU A 19 2.21 -6.08 9.56
N CYS A 20 1.19 -5.98 8.72
CA CYS A 20 1.23 -6.42 7.33
C CYS A 20 1.03 -5.21 6.39
N PRO A 21 2.11 -4.62 5.84
CA PRO A 21 2.00 -3.42 5.01
C PRO A 21 1.15 -3.58 3.74
N SER A 22 1.07 -4.80 3.21
CA SER A 22 0.21 -5.13 2.06
C SER A 22 -1.28 -5.08 2.40
N ASP A 23 -1.64 -5.31 3.67
CA ASP A 23 -3.04 -5.31 4.13
C ASP A 23 -3.50 -3.91 4.54
N LYS A 24 -2.76 -2.87 4.11
CA LYS A 24 -3.06 -1.49 4.46
C LYS A 24 -4.43 -1.09 3.92
N LEU A 25 -5.38 -0.97 4.83
CA LEU A 25 -6.69 -0.41 4.54
C LEU A 25 -6.60 1.11 4.38
N PHE A 26 -7.47 1.64 3.52
CA PHE A 26 -7.71 3.07 3.49
C PHE A 26 -8.35 3.53 4.79
N LEU A 27 -8.02 4.76 5.21
CA LEU A 27 -8.68 5.36 6.36
C LEU A 27 -10.17 5.58 6.03
N PRO A 28 -11.10 5.23 6.93
CA PRO A 28 -12.52 5.46 6.72
C PRO A 28 -12.83 6.93 6.41
N GLY A 29 -13.61 7.18 5.37
CA GLY A 29 -13.99 8.50 4.87
C GLY A 29 -12.89 9.22 4.08
N SER A 30 -11.70 8.64 3.93
CA SER A 30 -10.58 9.29 3.26
C SER A 30 -10.84 9.49 1.75
N PRO A 31 -10.22 10.51 1.12
CA PRO A 31 -10.29 10.67 -0.33
C PRO A 31 -9.84 9.40 -1.08
N ALA A 32 -8.84 8.69 -0.55
CA ALA A 32 -8.32 7.46 -1.13
C ALA A 32 -9.34 6.31 -1.06
N GLU A 33 -10.04 6.12 0.07
CA GLU A 33 -11.12 5.12 0.18
C GLU A 33 -12.22 5.38 -0.85
N LYS A 34 -12.66 6.64 -0.98
CA LYS A 34 -13.70 7.04 -1.93
C LYS A 34 -13.28 6.83 -3.38
N ALA A 35 -12.04 7.18 -3.71
CA ALA A 35 -11.48 6.96 -5.04
C ALA A 35 -11.40 5.46 -5.36
N ASN A 36 -10.96 4.65 -4.40
CA ASN A 36 -10.91 3.19 -4.54
C ASN A 36 -12.31 2.60 -4.75
N ALA A 37 -13.31 3.00 -3.94
CA ALA A 37 -14.68 2.56 -4.11
C ALA A 37 -15.23 2.91 -5.51
N THR A 38 -14.99 4.15 -5.97
CA THR A 38 -15.41 4.60 -7.31
C THR A 38 -14.74 3.78 -8.42
N PHE A 39 -13.45 3.48 -8.29
CA PHE A 39 -12.71 2.64 -9.23
C PHE A 39 -13.32 1.23 -9.31
N TYR A 40 -13.51 0.58 -8.16
CA TYR A 40 -14.09 -0.76 -8.09
C TYR A 40 -15.51 -0.82 -8.65
N ASP A 41 -16.38 0.12 -8.26
CA ASP A 41 -17.77 0.17 -8.75
C ASP A 41 -17.84 0.38 -10.26
N THR A 42 -16.97 1.24 -10.80
CA THR A 42 -16.90 1.50 -12.24
C THR A 42 -16.35 0.30 -13.01
N ALA A 43 -15.29 -0.33 -12.49
CA ALA A 43 -14.71 -1.54 -13.09
C ALA A 43 -15.73 -2.68 -13.14
N LEU A 44 -16.48 -2.89 -12.05
CA LEU A 44 -17.54 -3.90 -11.98
C LEU A 44 -18.69 -3.62 -12.97
N GLN A 45 -19.06 -2.34 -13.14
CA GLN A 45 -20.07 -1.96 -14.13
C GLN A 45 -19.58 -2.20 -15.57
N LEU A 46 -18.33 -1.88 -15.87
CA LEU A 46 -17.71 -2.16 -17.16
C LEU A 46 -17.69 -3.67 -17.44
N GLU A 47 -17.21 -4.47 -16.50
CA GLU A 47 -17.18 -5.94 -16.63
C GLU A 47 -18.56 -6.53 -16.95
N LYS A 48 -19.61 -6.01 -16.30
CA LYS A 48 -21.00 -6.42 -16.55
C LYS A 48 -21.56 -5.94 -17.87
N THR A 49 -21.00 -4.90 -18.48
CA THR A 49 -21.49 -4.29 -19.72
C THR A 49 -20.78 -4.86 -20.95
N LEU A 50 -19.46 -5.07 -20.87
CA LEU A 50 -18.62 -5.52 -21.98
C LEU A 50 -18.88 -6.99 -22.36
N ARG A 51 -18.71 -7.32 -23.64
CA ARG A 51 -18.93 -8.67 -24.19
C ARG A 51 -17.87 -8.99 -25.25
N GLY A 52 -17.65 -10.28 -25.50
CA GLY A 52 -16.73 -10.74 -26.54
C GLY A 52 -15.31 -10.19 -26.34
N GLU A 53 -14.68 -9.77 -27.44
CA GLU A 53 -13.29 -9.28 -27.45
C GLU A 53 -13.05 -8.09 -26.50
N GLU A 54 -14.04 -7.20 -26.33
CA GLU A 54 -13.89 -6.05 -25.42
C GLU A 54 -13.79 -6.49 -23.96
N LYS A 55 -14.52 -7.56 -23.58
CA LYS A 55 -14.46 -8.12 -22.22
C LYS A 55 -13.11 -8.79 -21.97
N GLU A 56 -12.63 -9.58 -22.93
CA GLU A 56 -11.31 -10.22 -22.85
C GLU A 56 -10.18 -9.18 -22.77
N LEU A 57 -10.29 -8.08 -23.51
CA LEU A 57 -9.33 -6.97 -23.43
C LEU A 57 -9.37 -6.30 -22.04
N PHE A 58 -10.57 -6.09 -21.49
CA PHE A 58 -10.73 -5.51 -20.16
C PHE A 58 -10.18 -6.41 -19.06
N GLU A 59 -10.41 -7.72 -19.12
CA GLU A 59 -9.85 -8.70 -18.18
C GLU A 59 -8.31 -8.67 -18.21
N ARG A 60 -7.71 -8.67 -19.40
CA ARG A 60 -6.25 -8.53 -19.55
C ARG A 60 -5.73 -7.20 -19.01
N PHE A 61 -6.50 -6.12 -19.19
CA PHE A 61 -6.16 -4.82 -18.63
C PHE A 61 -6.19 -4.84 -17.11
N THR A 62 -7.22 -5.43 -16.50
CA THR A 62 -7.31 -5.52 -15.04
C THR A 62 -6.21 -6.38 -14.45
N ASP A 63 -5.85 -7.49 -15.11
CA ASP A 63 -4.75 -8.36 -14.68
C ASP A 63 -3.41 -7.61 -14.73
N ALA A 64 -3.12 -6.94 -15.86
CA ALA A 64 -1.90 -6.16 -16.01
C ALA A 64 -1.83 -4.97 -15.03
N ASN A 65 -2.96 -4.33 -14.76
CA ASN A 65 -3.05 -3.23 -13.78
C ASN A 65 -2.80 -3.75 -12.35
N GLN A 66 -3.34 -4.91 -12.00
CA GLN A 66 -3.11 -5.53 -10.69
C GLN A 66 -1.63 -5.87 -10.50
N GLU A 67 -1.01 -6.54 -11.48
CA GLU A 67 0.42 -6.90 -11.45
C GLU A 67 1.32 -5.65 -11.33
N LEU A 68 1.03 -4.61 -12.11
CA LEU A 68 1.74 -3.33 -12.02
C LEU A 68 1.59 -2.68 -10.64
N SER A 69 0.37 -2.69 -10.08
CA SER A 69 0.08 -2.11 -8.77
C SER A 69 0.84 -2.84 -7.66
N ASP A 70 0.85 -4.17 -7.68
CA ASP A 70 1.52 -4.99 -6.67
C ASP A 70 3.04 -4.75 -6.67
N HIS A 71 3.65 -4.70 -7.87
CA HIS A 71 5.06 -4.35 -8.01
C HIS A 71 5.36 -2.92 -7.53
N SER A 72 4.58 -1.95 -7.99
CA SER A 72 4.79 -0.54 -7.64
C SER A 72 4.64 -0.30 -6.14
N CYS A 73 3.66 -0.92 -5.49
CA CYS A 73 3.46 -0.77 -4.05
C CYS A 73 4.65 -1.30 -3.24
N CYS A 74 5.21 -2.44 -3.64
CA CYS A 74 6.40 -3.01 -3.00
C CYS A 74 7.64 -2.12 -3.19
N GLU A 75 7.84 -1.57 -4.40
CA GLU A 75 8.94 -0.65 -4.69
C GLU A 75 8.82 0.66 -3.91
N TYR A 76 7.66 1.32 -3.94
CA TYR A 76 7.44 2.56 -3.19
C TYR A 76 7.58 2.37 -1.68
N PHE A 77 7.12 1.23 -1.15
CA PHE A 77 7.33 0.88 0.24
C PHE A 77 8.83 0.77 0.56
N SER A 78 9.56 -0.02 -0.24
CA SER A 78 11.00 -0.22 -0.07
C SER A 78 11.80 1.08 -0.14
N ASP A 79 11.46 1.95 -1.09
CA ASP A 79 12.13 3.23 -1.26
C ASP A 79 11.82 4.20 -0.11
N GLY A 80 10.58 4.21 0.38
CA GLY A 80 10.21 4.96 1.59
C GLY A 80 11.02 4.54 2.82
N PHE A 81 11.20 3.23 3.04
CA PHE A 81 12.02 2.71 4.15
C PHE A 81 13.49 3.06 4.00
N ARG A 82 14.05 2.91 2.79
CA ARG A 82 15.44 3.28 2.50
C ARG A 82 15.67 4.78 2.74
N LEU A 83 14.74 5.62 2.30
CA LEU A 83 14.81 7.05 2.55
C LEU A 83 14.75 7.36 4.04
N GLY A 84 13.80 6.77 4.76
CA GLY A 84 13.68 6.92 6.22
C GLY A 84 14.96 6.53 6.96
N ALA A 85 15.56 5.39 6.62
CA ALA A 85 16.83 4.94 7.21
C ALA A 85 17.99 5.92 6.93
N ARG A 86 18.11 6.42 5.69
CA ARG A 86 19.13 7.43 5.33
C ARG A 86 18.96 8.72 6.12
N LEU A 87 17.72 9.20 6.27
CA LEU A 87 17.41 10.38 7.07
C LEU A 87 17.75 10.17 8.55
N MET A 88 17.44 8.99 9.11
CA MET A 88 17.80 8.67 10.50
C MET A 88 19.33 8.65 10.70
N LEU A 89 20.07 8.02 9.78
CA LEU A 89 21.54 7.97 9.85
C LEU A 89 22.15 9.36 9.79
N GLU A 90 21.67 10.23 8.90
CA GLU A 90 22.11 11.62 8.78
C GLU A 90 21.89 12.39 10.10
N VAL A 91 20.68 12.31 10.67
CA VAL A 91 20.32 13.01 11.91
C VAL A 91 21.09 12.48 13.13
N MET A 92 21.41 11.18 13.15
CA MET A 92 22.14 10.55 14.25
C MET A 92 23.67 10.70 14.12
N GLN A 93 24.16 11.19 12.98
CA GLN A 93 25.58 11.45 12.81
C GLN A 93 25.98 12.58 13.77
N PRO A 94 26.89 12.35 14.72
CA PRO A 94 27.37 13.43 15.58
C PRO A 94 27.99 14.50 14.69
N ASP A 95 27.68 15.77 14.94
CA ASP A 95 28.41 16.87 14.31
C ASP A 95 29.90 16.62 14.55
N LEU A 96 30.65 16.30 13.48
CA LEU A 96 32.11 16.34 13.52
C LEU A 96 32.48 17.84 13.63
N LEU A 97 32.41 18.38 14.85
CA LEU A 97 33.04 19.62 15.27
C LEU A 97 34.47 19.32 15.73
#